data_AF-A0AA97II11-F1
#
_entry.id   AF-A0AA97II11-F1
#
_cell.length_a   1.000
_cell.length_b   1.000
_cell.length_c   1.000
_cell.angle_alpha   90.00
_cell.angle_beta   90.00
_cell.angle_gamma   90.00
#
_symmetry.space_group_name_H-M   'P 1'
#
loop_
_entity.id
_entity.type
_entity.pdbx_description
1 polymer ?
#
loop_
_entity_poly.entity_id
_entity_poly.type
_entity_poly.pdbx_seq_one_letter_code
_entity_poly.pdbx_strand_id
1 'polypeptide(L)'
;MYIGLNVKKYRDGTWGYAAVNVAPGINNSCDGTLMQMMMFPNKSCNAIRETTCKDYKYMGELAGKAIYESGSTKAVLEDLTGSCIVLRYEALYPVPK
;
A
#
# COMPACT_ATOMS: atom_id res chain seq x y z
N MET A 1 0.01 -5.67 -18.44
CA MET A 1 0.97 -6.63 -17.86
C MET A 1 0.77 -6.64 -16.36
N TYR A 2 0.53 -7.83 -15.79
CA TYR A 2 0.40 -8.04 -14.35
C TYR A 2 1.59 -8.86 -13.85
N ILE A 3 2.27 -8.39 -12.82
CA ILE A 3 3.35 -9.13 -12.16
C ILE A 3 3.05 -9.20 -10.67
N GLY A 4 2.89 -10.42 -10.16
CA GLY A 4 2.84 -10.70 -8.73
C GLY A 4 4.25 -10.96 -8.20
N LEU A 5 4.70 -10.12 -7.27
CA LEU A 5 5.96 -10.25 -6.56
C LEU A 5 5.67 -10.71 -5.13
N ASN A 6 5.99 -11.98 -4.84
CA ASN A 6 5.96 -12.47 -3.48
C ASN A 6 7.15 -11.91 -2.71
N VAL A 7 6.90 -11.08 -1.71
CA VAL A 7 7.96 -10.57 -0.84
C VAL A 7 8.13 -11.58 0.30
N LYS A 8 9.29 -12.23 0.35
CA LYS A 8 9.62 -13.22 1.40
C LYS A 8 9.44 -12.60 2.79
N LYS A 9 9.15 -13.44 3.79
CA LYS A 9 9.17 -13.05 5.21
C LYS A 9 10.51 -12.38 5.53
N TYR A 10 10.44 -11.17 6.06
CA TYR A 10 11.54 -10.46 6.68
C TYR A 10 11.91 -11.10 8.03
N ARG A 11 13.08 -10.75 8.56
CA ARG A 11 13.60 -11.31 9.82
C ARG A 11 12.72 -10.98 11.04
N ASP A 12 11.95 -9.91 10.97
CA ASP A 12 11.02 -9.47 12.01
C ASP A 12 9.64 -10.15 11.92
N GLY A 13 9.48 -11.13 11.03
CA GLY A 13 8.23 -11.85 10.81
C GLY A 13 7.24 -11.14 9.89
N THR A 14 7.51 -9.88 9.54
CA THR A 14 6.76 -9.13 8.54
C THR A 14 6.87 -9.84 7.19
N TRP A 15 5.80 -9.89 6.42
CA TRP A 15 5.86 -10.35 5.03
C TRP A 15 4.97 -9.49 4.16
N GLY A 16 5.19 -9.58 2.85
CA GLY A 16 4.41 -8.77 1.94
C GLY A 16 4.13 -9.44 0.63
N TYR A 17 3.18 -8.86 -0.07
CA TYR A 17 2.84 -9.18 -1.43
C TYR A 17 2.78 -7.88 -2.20
N ALA A 18 3.45 -7.81 -3.34
CA ALA A 18 3.34 -6.69 -4.24
C ALA A 18 2.76 -7.16 -5.57
N ALA A 19 1.84 -6.39 -6.13
CA ALA A 19 1.36 -6.55 -7.48
C ALA A 19 1.63 -5.26 -8.25
N VAL A 20 2.25 -5.41 -9.42
CA VAL A 20 2.42 -4.31 -10.37
C VAL A 20 1.49 -4.57 -11.54
N ASN A 21 0.66 -3.58 -11.83
CA ASN A 21 -0.16 -3.56 -13.04
C ASN A 21 0.30 -2.41 -13.92
N VAL A 22 0.69 -2.72 -15.17
CA VAL A 22 1.05 -1.73 -16.18
C VAL A 22 0.18 -1.95 -17.41
N ALA A 23 -0.47 -0.91 -17.89
CA ALA A 23 -1.28 -0.94 -19.10
C ALA A 23 -0.84 0.18 -20.07
N PRO A 24 -1.00 -0.01 -21.39
CA PRO A 24 -0.87 1.09 -22.34
C PRO A 24 -1.86 2.20 -21.96
N GLY A 25 -1.35 3.42 -21.86
CA GLY A 25 -2.13 4.64 -21.66
C GLY A 25 -2.42 5.34 -22.99
N ILE A 26 -2.96 6.56 -22.90
CA ILE A 26 -3.16 7.44 -24.07
C ILE A 26 -1.83 8.07 -24.53
N ASN A 27 -1.74 8.45 -25.82
CA ASN A 27 -0.58 9.17 -26.38
C ASN A 27 0.79 8.46 -26.21
N ASN A 28 0.84 7.14 -26.43
CA ASN A 28 2.05 6.32 -26.25
C ASN A 28 2.61 6.35 -24.81
N SER A 29 1.80 6.67 -23.79
CA SER A 29 2.19 6.54 -22.39
C SER A 29 1.94 5.12 -21.86
N CYS A 30 2.44 4.84 -20.67
CA CYS A 30 2.07 3.67 -19.87
C CYS A 30 1.47 4.15 -18.56
N ASP A 31 0.33 3.57 -18.17
CA ASP A 31 -0.23 3.73 -16.83
C ASP A 31 0.24 2.58 -15.95
N GLY A 32 0.71 2.89 -14.76
CA GLY A 32 1.25 1.91 -13.82
C GLY A 32 0.74 2.10 -12.41
N THR A 33 0.25 1.03 -11.80
CA THR A 33 -0.10 1.00 -10.37
C THR A 33 0.66 -0.11 -9.66
N LEU A 34 1.27 0.23 -8.53
CA LEU A 34 1.78 -0.71 -7.55
C LEU A 34 0.77 -0.85 -6.42
N MET A 35 0.40 -2.08 -6.10
CA MET A 35 -0.26 -2.42 -4.85
C MET A 35 0.71 -3.24 -4.01
N GLN A 36 0.91 -2.86 -2.74
CA GLN A 36 1.74 -3.60 -1.81
C GLN A 36 0.96 -3.86 -0.52
N MET A 37 0.73 -5.13 -0.21
CA MET A 37 0.26 -5.59 1.07
C MET A 37 1.45 -5.91 1.97
N MET A 38 1.46 -5.40 3.19
CA MET A 38 2.43 -5.74 4.23
C MET A 38 1.68 -6.19 5.47
N MET A 39 2.03 -7.36 6.01
CA MET A 39 1.47 -7.86 7.25
C MET A 39 2.50 -7.72 8.37
N PHE A 40 2.10 -7.10 9.46
CA PHE A 40 2.88 -6.90 10.68
C PHE A 40 2.27 -7.76 11.81
N PRO A 41 2.80 -8.98 12.04
CA PRO A 41 2.28 -9.87 13.06
C PRO A 41 2.44 -9.27 14.46
N ASN A 42 1.43 -9.46 15.32
CA ASN A 42 1.46 -9.03 16.73
C ASN A 42 1.69 -7.52 16.92
N LYS A 43 1.33 -6.70 15.93
CA LYS A 43 1.38 -5.23 16.01
C LYS A 43 0.00 -4.68 15.65
N SER A 44 -0.52 -3.78 16.50
CA SER A 44 -1.78 -3.08 16.22
C SER A 44 -1.61 -2.08 15.09
N CYS A 45 -2.70 -1.78 14.37
CA CYS A 45 -2.64 -0.76 13.33
C CYS A 45 -2.38 0.65 13.84
N ASN A 46 -2.73 0.95 15.10
CA ASN A 46 -2.35 2.21 15.73
C ASN A 46 -0.82 2.31 15.89
N ALA A 47 -0.17 1.24 16.36
CA ALA A 47 1.30 1.23 16.47
C ALA A 47 1.97 1.39 15.10
N ILE A 48 1.47 0.73 14.05
CA ILE A 48 1.99 0.88 12.68
C ILE A 48 1.73 2.28 12.13
N ARG A 49 0.56 2.87 12.43
CA ARG A 49 0.20 4.23 12.05
C ARG A 49 1.14 5.28 12.65
N GLU A 50 1.55 5.10 13.90
CA GLU A 50 2.44 6.02 14.62
C GLU A 50 3.92 5.81 14.33
N THR A 51 4.30 4.65 13.77
CA THR A 51 5.70 4.31 13.49
C THR A 51 6.00 4.33 11.99
N THR A 52 5.49 3.35 11.24
CA THR A 52 5.78 3.15 9.80
C THR A 52 5.05 4.15 8.92
N CYS A 53 3.79 4.45 9.22
CA CYS A 53 2.97 5.38 8.44
C CYS A 53 2.84 6.76 9.12
N LYS A 54 3.78 7.13 10.00
CA LYS A 54 3.70 8.34 10.83
C LYS A 54 3.48 9.61 10.01
N ASP A 55 4.17 9.72 8.88
CA ASP A 55 4.18 10.90 8.02
C ASP A 55 2.99 10.96 7.06
N TYR A 56 2.14 9.93 7.05
CA TYR A 56 0.98 9.88 6.16
C TYR A 56 -0.15 10.70 6.77
N LYS A 57 -0.82 11.50 5.94
CA LYS A 57 -1.94 12.36 6.35
C LYS A 57 -3.26 11.64 6.11
N TYR A 58 -4.22 11.83 7.00
CA TYR A 58 -5.57 11.33 6.77
C TYR A 58 -6.17 12.04 5.55
N MET A 59 -6.68 11.27 4.59
CA MET A 59 -7.31 11.77 3.36
C MET A 59 -8.83 11.67 3.42
N GLY A 60 -9.34 10.63 4.08
CA GLY A 60 -10.77 10.34 4.12
C GLY A 60 -11.03 8.89 4.50
N GLU A 61 -12.24 8.42 4.20
CA GLU A 61 -12.69 7.07 4.51
C GLU A 61 -13.30 6.40 3.28
N LEU A 62 -13.03 5.11 3.10
CA LEU A 62 -13.69 4.27 2.11
C LEU A 62 -14.15 2.99 2.78
N ALA A 63 -15.45 2.71 2.72
CA ALA A 63 -16.07 1.52 3.29
C ALA A 63 -15.70 1.29 4.78
N GLY A 64 -15.73 2.34 5.62
CA GLY A 64 -15.38 2.20 7.04
C GLY A 64 -13.88 2.24 7.33
N LYS A 65 -13.03 2.37 6.31
CA LYS A 65 -11.57 2.29 6.44
C LYS A 65 -10.92 3.63 6.17
N ALA A 66 -10.10 4.09 7.11
CA ALA A 66 -9.32 5.31 6.95
C ALA A 66 -8.28 5.15 5.83
N ILE A 67 -8.30 6.09 4.90
CA ILE A 67 -7.28 6.22 3.86
C ILE A 67 -6.28 7.28 4.32
N TYR A 68 -5.00 6.91 4.29
CA TYR A 68 -3.88 7.80 4.55
C TYR A 68 -3.09 8.05 3.27
N GLU A 69 -2.53 9.24 3.11
CA GLU A 69 -1.79 9.65 1.91
C GLU A 69 -0.44 10.25 2.27
N SER A 70 0.59 9.92 1.48
CA SER A 70 1.90 10.55 1.51
C SER A 70 2.45 10.60 0.08
N GLY A 71 2.47 11.80 -0.52
CA GLY A 71 2.86 11.98 -1.92
C GLY A 71 1.90 11.25 -2.86
N SER A 72 2.44 10.40 -3.73
CA SER A 72 1.66 9.52 -4.65
C SER A 72 1.16 8.23 -4.00
N THR A 73 1.57 7.95 -2.75
CA THR A 73 1.20 6.73 -2.03
C THR A 73 -0.06 6.96 -1.22
N LYS A 74 -1.04 6.07 -1.41
CA LYS A 74 -2.19 5.90 -0.52
C LYS A 74 -2.05 4.62 0.28
N ALA A 75 -2.52 4.62 1.52
CA ALA A 75 -2.45 3.47 2.40
C ALA A 75 -3.77 3.27 3.16
N VAL A 76 -4.16 2.02 3.30
CA VAL A 76 -5.25 1.58 4.19
C VAL A 76 -4.65 0.61 5.20
N LEU A 77 -5.05 0.75 6.46
CA LEU A 77 -4.62 -0.12 7.55
C LEU A 77 -5.82 -0.96 8.01
N GLU A 78 -5.61 -2.28 8.11
CA GLU A 78 -6.62 -3.25 8.50
C GLU A 78 -6.14 -4.10 9.67
N ASP A 79 -6.92 -4.14 10.75
CA ASP A 79 -6.64 -5.03 11.87
C ASP A 79 -7.13 -6.44 11.55
N LEU A 80 -6.25 -7.42 11.70
CA LEU A 80 -6.53 -8.84 11.59
C LEU A 80 -6.03 -9.55 12.85
N THR A 81 -6.93 -9.68 13.84
CA THR A 81 -6.72 -10.48 15.05
C THR A 81 -5.38 -10.18 15.74
N GLY A 82 -5.10 -8.92 16.03
CA GLY A 82 -3.87 -8.50 16.72
C GLY A 82 -2.65 -8.34 15.81
N SER A 83 -2.83 -8.49 14.50
CA SER A 83 -1.84 -8.12 13.47
C SER A 83 -2.39 -6.98 12.63
N CYS A 84 -1.51 -6.13 12.10
CA CYS A 84 -1.92 -5.08 11.18
C CYS A 84 -1.52 -5.43 9.76
N ILE A 85 -2.45 -5.27 8.82
CA ILE A 85 -2.20 -5.32 7.39
C ILE A 85 -2.21 -3.89 6.87
N VAL A 86 -1.17 -3.53 6.12
CA VAL A 86 -1.09 -2.26 5.42
C VAL A 86 -1.21 -2.54 3.92
N LEU A 87 -2.25 -2.01 3.30
CA LEU A 87 -2.44 -2.01 1.86
C LEU A 87 -2.00 -0.66 1.31
N ARG A 88 -0.88 -0.62 0.61
CA ARG A 88 -0.36 0.55 -0.07
C ARG A 88 -0.69 0.51 -1.55
N TYR A 89 -1.04 1.67 -2.09
CA TYR A 89 -1.30 1.90 -3.50
C TYR A 89 -0.47 3.07 -3.97
N GLU A 90 0.23 2.92 -5.08
CA GLU A 90 1.07 3.96 -5.65
C GLU A 90 0.87 4.01 -7.16
N ALA A 91 0.71 5.22 -7.68
CA ALA A 91 0.79 5.46 -9.12
C ALA A 91 2.26 5.57 -9.52
N LEU A 92 2.75 4.61 -10.32
CA LEU A 92 4.15 4.54 -10.76
C LEU A 92 4.44 5.50 -11.91
N TYR A 93 3.49 5.62 -12.83
CA TYR A 93 3.57 6.48 -14.01
C TYR A 93 2.28 7.32 -14.09
N PRO A 94 2.10 8.32 -13.22
CA PRO A 94 0.95 9.20 -13.35
C PRO A 94 1.07 9.98 -14.66
N VAL A 95 0.01 9.98 -15.47
CA VAL A 95 -0.09 10.86 -16.64
C VAL A 95 0.15 12.30 -16.17
N PRO A 96 1.08 13.05 -16.79
CA PRO A 96 1.26 14.46 -16.48
C PRO A 96 -0.08 15.20 -16.60
N LYS A 97 -0.41 16.02 -15.60
CA LYS A 97 -1.63 16.85 -15.60
C LYS A 97 -1.61 17.87 -16.73
#